data_AF-A0A3S0AY16-F1
#
_entry.id   AF-A0A3S0AY16-F1
#
_cell.length_a   1.000
_cell.length_b   1.000
_cell.length_c   1.000
_cell.angle_alpha   90.00
_cell.angle_beta   90.00
_cell.angle_gamma   90.00
#
_symmetry.space_group_name_H-M   'P 1'
#
loop_
_entity.id
_entity.type
_entity.pdbx_description
1 polymer ?
#
loop_
_entity_poly.entity_id
_entity_poly.type
_entity_poly.pdbx_seq_one_letter_code
_entity_poly.pdbx_strand_id
1 'polypeptide(L)'
;MAFKLFRKRPAARIKLGSTFLGTISATAEGYVIYKEWDSEDSCNYYWEEWELRGFNDYDSWIEYDHYTRKISLYEPMKPKEFVDPTNLKKGQEVSFTTQRGEHITATVVEVGVGTVARREGTLTYHVFEKDKVAYAECAGPKGRYCIEKYNDKELDIYKMQVLSRAQQKKLLGRVVAPGALGQWRSLNFGNKVTVAVVILMVPFMFIDYIIPQYERFCTPRTSVTGTTPRAVTSPSTSTSTTPSTALPSDEVTSQNDTQTCYRRRIYGGGGGGAGK
;
A
#
# COMPACT_ATOMS: atom_id res chain seq x y z
N MET A 1 -21.86 -36.72 -10.69
CA MET A 1 -21.58 -35.28 -10.90
C MET A 1 -20.12 -35.03 -10.56
N ALA A 2 -19.27 -34.74 -11.55
CA ALA A 2 -17.90 -34.35 -11.29
C ALA A 2 -17.91 -32.91 -10.75
N PHE A 3 -17.62 -32.73 -9.46
CA PHE A 3 -17.21 -31.42 -8.96
C PHE A 3 -15.98 -31.02 -9.78
N LYS A 4 -16.13 -30.06 -10.70
CA LYS A 4 -14.98 -29.34 -11.26
C LYS A 4 -14.32 -28.67 -10.06
N LEU A 5 -13.29 -29.31 -9.52
CA LEU A 5 -12.40 -28.71 -8.54
C LEU A 5 -11.96 -27.38 -9.16
N PHE A 6 -12.36 -26.26 -8.56
CA PHE A 6 -11.99 -24.93 -9.06
C PHE A 6 -10.47 -24.80 -8.92
N ARG A 7 -9.74 -25.20 -9.97
CA ARG A 7 -8.29 -25.06 -10.03
C ARG A 7 -7.94 -23.58 -10.02
N LYS A 8 -7.12 -23.17 -9.05
CA LYS A 8 -6.59 -21.80 -8.97
C LYS A 8 -5.96 -21.46 -10.32
N ARG A 9 -6.21 -20.25 -10.82
CA ARG A 9 -5.68 -19.75 -12.09
C ARG A 9 -4.72 -18.62 -11.79
N PRO A 10 -3.76 -18.37 -12.69
CA PRO A 10 -2.92 -17.23 -12.51
C PRO A 10 -3.70 -15.92 -12.52
N ALA A 11 -3.27 -14.97 -11.71
CA ALA A 11 -3.85 -13.65 -11.59
C ALA A 11 -3.02 -12.59 -12.31
N ALA A 12 -1.68 -12.72 -12.38
CA ALA A 12 -0.86 -11.80 -13.15
C ALA A 12 -1.23 -11.88 -14.64
N ARG A 13 -1.05 -10.76 -15.34
CA ARG A 13 -1.35 -10.62 -16.77
C ARG A 13 -0.21 -11.18 -17.63
N ILE A 14 0.20 -12.39 -17.32
CA ILE A 14 1.24 -13.15 -18.01
C ILE A 14 0.57 -14.34 -18.70
N LYS A 15 1.07 -14.71 -19.88
CA LYS A 15 0.62 -15.89 -20.63
C LYS A 15 1.83 -16.77 -20.89
N LEU A 16 1.62 -18.08 -20.85
CA LEU A 16 2.64 -19.04 -21.29
C LEU A 16 3.06 -18.74 -22.73
N GLY A 17 4.35 -18.82 -22.99
CA GLY A 17 4.99 -18.49 -24.27
C GLY A 17 5.04 -17.00 -24.60
N SER A 18 4.56 -16.11 -23.72
CA SER A 18 4.65 -14.67 -23.99
C SER A 18 6.05 -14.13 -23.69
N THR A 19 6.60 -13.40 -24.67
CA THR A 19 7.90 -12.75 -24.55
C THR A 19 7.75 -11.35 -23.93
N PHE A 20 8.69 -11.03 -23.06
CA PHE A 20 8.93 -9.71 -22.50
C PHE A 20 10.04 -9.04 -23.32
N LEU A 21 9.74 -7.85 -23.82
CA LEU A 21 10.62 -7.07 -24.70
C LEU A 21 10.82 -5.68 -24.09
N GLY A 22 11.33 -5.64 -22.85
CA GLY A 22 11.70 -4.40 -22.19
C GLY A 22 13.21 -4.25 -22.16
N THR A 23 13.74 -3.93 -20.99
CA THR A 23 15.20 -3.97 -20.77
C THR A 23 15.74 -5.40 -20.79
N ILE A 24 14.90 -6.38 -20.46
CA ILE A 24 15.21 -7.81 -20.61
C ILE A 24 14.51 -8.37 -21.85
N SER A 25 15.10 -9.42 -22.42
CA SER A 25 14.48 -10.29 -23.41
C SER A 25 14.30 -11.66 -22.77
N ALA A 26 13.05 -12.00 -22.42
CA ALA A 26 12.75 -13.26 -21.74
C ALA A 26 11.37 -13.79 -22.13
N THR A 27 11.16 -15.09 -22.06
CA THR A 27 9.87 -15.73 -22.34
C THR A 27 9.35 -16.42 -21.09
N ALA A 28 8.07 -16.22 -20.76
CA ALA A 28 7.40 -16.95 -19.69
C ALA A 28 7.08 -18.38 -20.14
N GLU A 29 7.86 -19.38 -19.75
CA GLU A 29 7.71 -20.76 -20.24
C GLU A 29 6.90 -21.67 -19.32
N GLY A 30 6.87 -21.35 -18.03
CA GLY A 30 6.14 -22.10 -17.03
C GLY A 30 5.68 -21.21 -15.89
N TYR A 31 4.72 -21.70 -15.12
CA TYR A 31 4.37 -21.11 -13.84
C TYR A 31 4.02 -22.17 -12.80
N VAL A 32 4.20 -21.77 -11.55
CA VAL A 32 3.74 -22.50 -10.37
C VAL A 32 2.86 -21.55 -9.56
N ILE A 33 1.75 -22.05 -9.03
CA ILE A 33 0.94 -21.37 -8.04
C ILE A 33 1.09 -22.13 -6.74
N TYR A 34 1.56 -21.46 -5.71
CA TYR A 34 1.64 -22.02 -4.37
C TYR A 34 0.44 -21.58 -3.54
N LYS A 35 0.21 -22.34 -2.48
CA LYS A 35 -0.67 -21.96 -1.39
C LYS A 35 0.01 -22.26 -0.07
N GLU A 36 -0.26 -21.42 0.92
CA GLU A 36 0.16 -21.63 2.29
C GLU A 36 -1.03 -21.43 3.21
N TRP A 37 -1.14 -22.31 4.20
CA TRP A 37 -2.19 -22.22 5.21
C TRP A 37 -1.69 -21.40 6.37
N ASP A 38 -2.39 -20.31 6.66
CA ASP A 38 -2.18 -19.55 7.88
C ASP A 38 -3.16 -20.02 8.96
N SER A 39 -2.61 -20.49 10.08
CA SER A 39 -3.40 -20.95 11.21
C SER A 39 -4.03 -19.83 12.03
N GLU A 40 -3.47 -18.61 11.99
CA GLU A 40 -3.95 -17.48 12.78
C GLU A 40 -5.31 -16.98 12.27
N ASP A 41 -5.47 -16.87 10.95
CA ASP A 41 -6.72 -16.42 10.33
C ASP A 41 -7.49 -17.52 9.60
N SER A 42 -6.99 -18.76 9.65
CA SER A 42 -7.59 -19.95 9.04
C SER A 42 -7.88 -19.77 7.54
N CYS A 43 -6.94 -19.17 6.81
CA CYS A 43 -7.08 -18.97 5.37
C CYS A 43 -5.86 -19.47 4.57
N ASN A 44 -6.09 -19.72 3.27
CA ASN A 44 -4.98 -20.00 2.35
C ASN A 44 -4.53 -18.71 1.68
N TYR A 45 -3.25 -18.38 1.87
CA TYR A 45 -2.54 -17.40 1.08
C TYR A 45 -2.02 -18.04 -0.21
N TYR A 46 -1.83 -17.24 -1.25
CA TYR A 46 -1.42 -17.72 -2.56
C TYR A 46 -0.44 -16.73 -3.18
N TRP A 47 0.54 -17.26 -3.87
CA TRP A 47 1.36 -16.51 -4.81
C TRP A 47 1.59 -17.38 -6.05
N GLU A 48 2.01 -16.74 -7.13
CA GLU A 48 2.40 -17.42 -8.34
C GLU A 48 3.77 -16.98 -8.79
N GLU A 49 4.55 -17.91 -9.30
CA GLU A 49 5.89 -17.69 -9.83
C GLU A 49 5.92 -18.10 -11.28
N TRP A 50 6.48 -17.22 -12.12
CA TRP A 50 6.59 -17.39 -13.56
C TRP A 50 8.06 -17.47 -13.95
N GLU A 51 8.46 -18.60 -14.50
CA GLU A 51 9.83 -18.83 -14.93
C GLU A 51 10.14 -18.03 -16.20
N LEU A 52 11.22 -17.25 -16.16
CA LEU A 52 11.68 -16.41 -17.25
C LEU A 52 12.86 -17.05 -17.98
N ARG A 53 12.58 -17.68 -19.12
CA ARG A 53 13.63 -18.22 -19.98
C ARG A 53 14.30 -17.12 -20.81
N GLY A 54 15.63 -17.12 -20.87
CA GLY A 54 16.43 -16.16 -21.64
C GLY A 54 17.03 -15.02 -20.80
N PHE A 55 16.81 -15.05 -19.48
CA PHE A 55 17.33 -14.06 -18.53
C PHE A 55 18.07 -14.75 -17.38
N ASN A 56 19.26 -14.25 -17.03
CA ASN A 56 20.17 -14.76 -15.98
C ASN A 56 20.27 -16.30 -15.94
N ASP A 57 20.86 -16.91 -16.98
CA ASP A 57 21.10 -18.36 -17.05
C ASP A 57 19.85 -19.25 -16.89
N TYR A 58 18.65 -18.72 -17.20
CA TYR A 58 17.37 -19.44 -17.21
C TYR A 58 16.75 -19.75 -15.84
N ASP A 59 17.16 -19.06 -14.78
CA ASP A 59 16.63 -19.27 -13.42
C ASP A 59 16.17 -17.97 -12.76
N SER A 60 15.46 -17.13 -13.52
CA SER A 60 14.81 -15.94 -12.97
C SER A 60 13.31 -16.09 -12.94
N TRP A 61 12.69 -15.54 -11.91
CA TRP A 61 11.25 -15.69 -11.69
C TRP A 61 10.58 -14.34 -11.52
N ILE A 62 9.37 -14.23 -12.05
CA ILE A 62 8.44 -13.16 -11.68
C ILE A 62 7.40 -13.75 -10.75
N GLU A 63 7.38 -13.23 -9.54
CA GLU A 63 6.34 -13.56 -8.58
C GLU A 63 5.21 -12.53 -8.62
N TYR A 64 3.98 -13.00 -8.45
CA TYR A 64 2.85 -12.18 -8.06
C TYR A 64 2.22 -12.73 -6.76
N ASP A 65 2.40 -12.00 -5.68
CA ASP A 65 1.74 -12.25 -4.40
C ASP A 65 0.26 -11.84 -4.51
N HIS A 66 -0.68 -12.77 -4.28
CA HIS A 66 -2.11 -12.48 -4.44
C HIS A 66 -2.69 -11.62 -3.32
N TYR A 67 -2.03 -11.56 -2.17
CA TYR A 67 -2.45 -10.80 -1.00
C TYR A 67 -1.88 -9.39 -0.99
N THR A 68 -0.55 -9.25 -1.04
CA THR A 68 0.10 -7.92 -1.08
C THR A 68 0.01 -7.28 -2.46
N ARG A 69 -0.27 -8.10 -3.49
CA ARG A 69 -0.46 -7.67 -4.89
C ARG A 69 0.79 -7.05 -5.50
N LYS A 70 1.94 -7.40 -4.94
CA LYS A 70 3.25 -6.97 -5.40
C LYS A 70 3.69 -7.89 -6.53
N ILE A 71 4.46 -7.31 -7.45
CA ILE A 71 5.23 -8.06 -8.44
C ILE A 71 6.66 -8.01 -7.98
N SER A 72 7.31 -9.16 -7.85
CA SER A 72 8.71 -9.26 -7.45
C SER A 72 9.50 -9.96 -8.56
N LEU A 73 10.70 -9.47 -8.81
CA LEU A 73 11.70 -10.18 -9.63
C LEU A 73 12.64 -10.92 -8.70
N TYR A 74 12.86 -12.20 -9.00
CA TYR A 74 13.83 -13.05 -8.36
C TYR A 74 14.95 -13.31 -9.36
N GLU A 75 16.16 -12.88 -9.00
CA GLU A 75 17.37 -13.10 -9.78
C GLU A 75 18.27 -14.10 -9.04
N PRO A 76 18.72 -15.17 -9.70
CA PRO A 76 19.43 -16.26 -9.03
C PRO A 76 20.79 -15.76 -8.59
N MET A 77 21.12 -16.06 -7.34
CA MET A 77 22.47 -15.92 -6.84
C MET A 77 23.13 -17.29 -6.85
N LYS A 78 24.41 -17.32 -7.19
CA LYS A 78 25.21 -18.55 -7.11
C LYS A 78 25.96 -18.51 -5.78
N PRO A 79 25.49 -19.16 -4.70
CA PRO A 79 26.23 -19.19 -3.44
C PRO A 79 27.40 -20.18 -3.51
N LYS A 80 28.39 -20.00 -2.64
CA LYS A 80 29.43 -21.02 -2.36
C LYS A 80 28.94 -22.07 -1.38
N GLU A 81 28.07 -21.66 -0.47
CA GLU A 81 27.54 -22.47 0.62
C GLU A 81 26.03 -22.26 0.65
N PHE A 82 25.29 -23.37 0.73
CA PHE A 82 23.84 -23.31 0.78
C PHE A 82 23.37 -23.20 2.23
N VAL A 83 22.34 -22.38 2.44
CA VAL A 83 21.65 -22.23 3.71
C VAL A 83 20.32 -22.96 3.59
N ASP A 84 20.01 -23.84 4.53
CA ASP A 84 18.72 -24.55 4.54
C ASP A 84 17.65 -23.69 5.23
N PRO A 85 16.61 -23.23 4.50
CA PRO A 85 15.57 -22.36 5.05
C PRO A 85 14.70 -23.05 6.11
N THR A 86 14.64 -24.38 6.13
CA THR A 86 13.84 -25.14 7.12
C THR A 86 14.38 -25.00 8.55
N ASN A 87 15.64 -24.58 8.70
CA ASN A 87 16.29 -24.38 10.00
C ASN A 87 16.30 -22.91 10.43
N LEU A 88 15.81 -21.99 9.59
CA LEU A 88 15.83 -20.56 9.86
C LEU A 88 14.60 -20.13 10.66
N LYS A 89 14.77 -19.03 11.41
CA LYS A 89 13.70 -18.41 12.20
C LYS A 89 13.65 -16.92 11.94
N LYS A 90 12.46 -16.34 11.94
CA LYS A 90 12.29 -14.88 11.87
C LYS A 90 13.12 -14.18 12.95
N GLY A 91 13.85 -13.14 12.56
CA GLY A 91 14.78 -12.38 13.39
C GLY A 91 16.20 -12.93 13.44
N GLN A 92 16.45 -14.14 12.92
CA GLN A 92 17.80 -14.72 12.84
C GLN A 92 18.64 -13.97 11.81
N GLU A 93 19.93 -13.77 12.10
CA GLU A 93 20.89 -13.33 11.10
C GLU A 93 21.38 -14.52 10.27
N VAL A 94 21.41 -14.34 8.96
CA VAL A 94 21.96 -15.29 8.00
C VAL A 94 23.06 -14.60 7.21
N SER A 95 24.13 -15.34 6.97
CA SER A 95 25.22 -14.88 6.10
C SER A 95 25.56 -15.95 5.08
N PHE A 96 25.87 -15.53 3.86
CA PHE A 96 26.35 -16.41 2.80
C PHE A 96 27.31 -15.65 1.89
N THR A 97 28.15 -16.40 1.19
CA THR A 97 29.14 -15.85 0.26
C THR A 97 28.80 -16.26 -1.16
N THR A 98 28.72 -15.30 -2.08
CA THR A 98 28.47 -15.59 -3.50
C THR A 98 29.71 -16.23 -4.14
N GLN A 99 29.55 -16.91 -5.27
CA GLN A 99 30.67 -17.46 -6.05
C GLN A 99 31.69 -16.38 -6.44
N ARG A 100 31.25 -15.12 -6.60
CA ARG A 100 32.12 -13.96 -6.86
C ARG A 100 32.86 -13.44 -5.63
N GLY A 101 32.72 -14.11 -4.48
CA GLY A 101 33.39 -13.76 -3.22
C GLY A 101 32.72 -12.63 -2.45
N GLU A 102 31.53 -12.20 -2.84
CA GLU A 102 30.79 -11.18 -2.10
C GLU A 102 30.18 -11.80 -0.83
N HIS A 103 30.52 -11.25 0.33
CA HIS A 103 29.87 -11.57 1.59
C HIS A 103 28.59 -10.76 1.77
N ILE A 104 27.50 -11.46 2.09
CA ILE A 104 26.17 -10.90 2.33
C ILE A 104 25.72 -11.34 3.71
N THR A 105 25.22 -10.37 4.48
CA THR A 105 24.57 -10.58 5.77
C THR A 105 23.18 -9.96 5.72
N ALA A 106 22.18 -10.70 6.18
CA ALA A 106 20.79 -10.29 6.19
C ALA A 106 20.05 -10.87 7.39
N THR A 107 18.95 -10.24 7.78
CA THR A 107 18.06 -10.74 8.83
C THR A 107 16.86 -11.42 8.19
N VAL A 108 16.51 -12.61 8.67
CA VAL A 108 15.31 -13.34 8.25
C VAL A 108 14.07 -12.56 8.70
N VAL A 109 13.22 -12.16 7.77
CA VAL A 109 12.00 -11.38 8.04
C VAL A 109 10.74 -12.24 7.99
N GLU A 110 10.80 -13.34 7.26
CA GLU A 110 9.69 -14.29 7.09
C GLU A 110 10.25 -15.69 6.83
N VAL A 111 9.53 -16.70 7.31
CA VAL A 111 9.76 -18.11 6.98
C VAL A 111 8.41 -18.76 6.76
N GLY A 112 8.32 -19.69 5.82
CA GLY A 112 7.07 -20.34 5.49
C GLY A 112 7.26 -21.61 4.68
N VAL A 113 6.15 -22.32 4.44
CA VAL A 113 6.12 -23.50 3.58
C VAL A 113 4.94 -23.43 2.62
N GLY A 114 5.26 -23.17 1.36
CA GLY A 114 4.32 -23.24 0.25
C GLY A 114 4.05 -24.68 -0.17
N THR A 115 2.81 -24.96 -0.55
CA THR A 115 2.41 -26.18 -1.24
C THR A 115 1.97 -25.86 -2.66
N VAL A 116 2.49 -26.58 -3.66
CA VAL A 116 2.11 -26.39 -5.06
C VAL A 116 0.63 -26.69 -5.25
N ALA A 117 -0.16 -25.66 -5.53
CA ALA A 117 -1.58 -25.75 -5.82
C ALA A 117 -1.86 -26.06 -7.29
N ARG A 118 -0.98 -25.59 -8.18
CA ARG A 118 -1.07 -25.82 -9.63
C ARG A 118 0.28 -25.51 -10.28
N ARG A 119 0.58 -26.18 -11.39
CA ARG A 119 1.67 -25.79 -12.29
C ARG A 119 1.27 -26.01 -13.76
N GLU A 120 1.89 -25.28 -14.68
CA GLU A 120 1.68 -25.43 -16.11
C GLU A 120 2.87 -24.89 -16.90
N GLY A 121 3.08 -25.42 -18.11
CA GLY A 121 4.24 -25.07 -18.94
C GLY A 121 5.48 -25.89 -18.62
N THR A 122 6.63 -25.40 -19.08
CA THR A 122 7.95 -26.00 -18.88
C THR A 122 8.63 -25.28 -17.72
N LEU A 123 9.10 -26.05 -16.75
CA LEU A 123 9.85 -25.55 -15.61
C LEU A 123 11.24 -26.20 -15.58
N THR A 124 12.25 -25.45 -15.15
CA THR A 124 13.61 -25.97 -14.96
C THR A 124 13.63 -27.08 -13.91
N TYR A 125 12.89 -26.87 -12.81
CA TYR A 125 12.74 -27.86 -11.75
C TYR A 125 11.58 -28.82 -12.00
N HIS A 126 11.74 -30.06 -11.54
CA HIS A 126 10.69 -31.07 -11.60
C HIS A 126 9.64 -30.81 -10.52
N VAL A 127 8.71 -29.89 -10.81
CA VAL A 127 7.64 -29.48 -9.89
C VAL A 127 6.32 -30.21 -10.20
N PHE A 128 5.71 -30.78 -9.17
CA PHE A 128 4.42 -31.47 -9.22
C PHE A 128 3.40 -30.82 -8.28
N GLU A 129 2.11 -31.01 -8.58
CA GLU A 129 1.05 -30.58 -7.66
C GLU A 129 1.20 -31.31 -6.31
N LYS A 130 1.08 -30.55 -5.20
CA LYS A 130 1.30 -30.96 -3.80
C LYS A 130 2.75 -31.03 -3.33
N ASP A 131 3.72 -30.78 -4.20
CA ASP A 131 5.11 -30.56 -3.80
C ASP A 131 5.20 -29.38 -2.82
N LYS A 132 6.26 -29.36 -2.03
CA LYS A 132 6.50 -28.33 -1.02
C LYS A 132 7.73 -27.50 -1.36
N VAL A 133 7.64 -26.22 -1.04
CA VAL A 133 8.76 -25.29 -1.02
C VAL A 133 8.85 -24.69 0.38
N ALA A 134 9.98 -24.91 1.05
CA ALA A 134 10.30 -24.14 2.26
C ALA A 134 11.05 -22.89 1.86
N TYR A 135 10.71 -21.75 2.44
CA TYR A 135 11.34 -20.48 2.08
C TYR A 135 11.67 -19.65 3.31
N ALA A 136 12.67 -18.78 3.14
CA ALA A 136 13.01 -17.73 4.10
C ALA A 136 13.30 -16.43 3.34
N GLU A 137 12.47 -15.43 3.57
CA GLU A 137 12.77 -14.08 3.09
C GLU A 137 13.71 -13.37 4.07
N CYS A 138 14.72 -12.73 3.52
CA CYS A 138 15.76 -12.04 4.28
C CYS A 138 15.89 -10.59 3.80
N ALA A 139 16.14 -9.67 4.72
CA ALA A 139 16.40 -8.27 4.44
C ALA A 139 17.76 -7.87 5.01
N GLY A 140 18.62 -7.28 4.18
CA GLY A 140 19.93 -6.79 4.59
C GLY A 140 20.25 -5.44 3.97
N PRO A 141 21.42 -4.85 4.32
CA PRO A 141 21.82 -3.53 3.84
C PRO A 141 21.94 -3.43 2.30
N LYS A 142 22.22 -4.56 1.65
CA LYS A 142 22.45 -4.67 0.20
C LYS A 142 21.21 -5.09 -0.59
N GLY A 143 20.08 -5.31 0.07
CA GLY A 143 18.82 -5.66 -0.59
C GLY A 143 18.02 -6.74 0.16
N ARG A 144 17.07 -7.32 -0.56
CA ARG A 144 16.26 -8.45 -0.09
C ARG A 144 16.66 -9.73 -0.81
N TYR A 145 16.51 -10.84 -0.12
CA TYR A 145 16.90 -12.15 -0.58
C TYR A 145 15.83 -13.17 -0.22
N CYS A 146 15.68 -14.21 -1.03
CA CYS A 146 14.85 -15.36 -0.71
C CYS A 146 15.72 -16.60 -0.77
N ILE A 147 15.67 -17.41 0.28
CA ILE A 147 16.34 -18.72 0.34
C ILE A 147 15.23 -19.75 0.22
N GLU A 148 15.31 -20.63 -0.77
CA GLU A 148 14.26 -21.61 -1.06
C GLU A 148 14.82 -23.02 -1.05
N LYS A 149 13.99 -23.96 -0.61
CA LYS A 149 14.25 -25.39 -0.66
C LYS A 149 13.08 -26.09 -1.31
N TYR A 150 13.28 -26.56 -2.53
CA TYR A 150 12.30 -27.33 -3.29
C TYR A 150 12.46 -28.82 -3.07
N ASN A 151 11.34 -29.50 -2.79
CA ASN A 151 11.25 -30.96 -2.69
C ASN A 151 12.33 -31.59 -1.78
N ASP A 152 12.69 -30.88 -0.72
CA ASP A 152 13.74 -31.23 0.24
C ASP A 152 15.14 -31.46 -0.36
N LYS A 153 15.42 -30.98 -1.58
CA LYS A 153 16.65 -31.29 -2.33
C LYS A 153 17.33 -30.07 -2.94
N GLU A 154 16.57 -29.28 -3.68
CA GLU A 154 17.11 -28.18 -4.49
C GLU A 154 17.10 -26.93 -3.62
N LEU A 155 18.29 -26.37 -3.38
CA LEU A 155 18.48 -25.18 -2.54
C LEU A 155 18.92 -24.04 -3.43
N ASP A 156 18.17 -22.94 -3.39
CA ASP A 156 18.49 -21.74 -4.15
C ASP A 156 18.44 -20.50 -3.29
N ILE A 157 19.20 -19.50 -3.71
CA ILE A 157 19.16 -18.17 -3.11
C ILE A 157 18.95 -17.16 -4.21
N TYR A 158 17.89 -16.37 -4.09
CA TYR A 158 17.55 -15.32 -5.04
C TYR A 158 17.79 -13.95 -4.41
N LYS A 159 18.23 -13.00 -5.23
CA LYS A 159 18.09 -11.58 -4.93
C LYS A 159 16.69 -11.16 -5.37
N MET A 160 15.94 -10.56 -4.45
CA MET A 160 14.56 -10.16 -4.69
C MET A 160 14.45 -8.65 -4.87
N GLN A 161 13.69 -8.22 -5.88
CA GLN A 161 13.29 -6.83 -6.08
C GLN A 161 11.80 -6.69 -6.32
N VAL A 162 11.09 -5.98 -5.43
CA VAL A 162 9.70 -5.57 -5.68
C VAL A 162 9.66 -4.49 -6.77
N LEU A 163 8.85 -4.72 -7.81
CA LEU A 163 8.74 -3.88 -8.98
C LEU A 163 7.50 -2.98 -8.94
N SER A 164 7.71 -1.66 -8.93
CA SER A 164 6.66 -0.68 -9.25
C SER A 164 6.12 -0.90 -10.67
N ARG A 165 4.93 -0.36 -10.98
CA ARG A 165 4.37 -0.45 -12.34
C ARG A 165 5.29 0.16 -13.40
N ALA A 166 5.99 1.24 -13.07
CA ALA A 166 6.98 1.87 -13.97
C ALA A 166 8.18 0.94 -14.20
N GLN A 167 8.71 0.31 -13.15
CA GLN A 167 9.78 -0.68 -13.27
C GLN A 167 9.32 -1.92 -14.05
N GLN A 168 8.09 -2.42 -13.85
CA GLN A 168 7.53 -3.51 -14.66
C GLN A 168 7.50 -3.12 -16.14
N LYS A 169 6.99 -1.93 -16.49
CA LYS A 169 6.95 -1.48 -17.88
C LYS A 169 8.35 -1.35 -18.49
N LYS A 170 9.32 -0.80 -17.73
CA LYS A 170 10.71 -0.66 -18.18
C LYS A 170 11.40 -2.01 -18.36
N LEU A 171 11.27 -2.90 -17.38
CA LEU A 171 11.94 -4.20 -17.38
C LEU A 171 11.31 -5.15 -18.39
N LEU A 172 9.99 -5.33 -18.33
CA LEU A 172 9.24 -6.36 -19.05
C LEU A 172 8.61 -5.85 -20.36
N GLY A 173 8.70 -4.55 -20.65
CA GLY A 173 8.03 -3.90 -21.79
C GLY A 173 6.53 -3.64 -21.55
N ARG A 174 5.96 -4.16 -20.46
CA ARG A 174 4.54 -4.02 -20.10
C ARG A 174 4.32 -4.19 -18.59
N VAL A 175 3.16 -3.77 -18.13
CA VAL A 175 2.75 -3.99 -16.73
C VAL A 175 2.00 -5.31 -16.62
N VAL A 176 2.49 -6.20 -15.77
CA VAL A 176 1.93 -7.55 -15.55
C VAL A 176 1.04 -7.63 -14.32
N ALA A 177 1.21 -6.72 -13.35
CA ALA A 177 0.29 -6.60 -12.24
C ALA A 177 -1.16 -6.40 -12.74
N PRO A 178 -2.17 -7.03 -12.11
CA PRO A 178 -3.58 -6.81 -12.42
C PRO A 178 -3.95 -5.31 -12.39
N GLY A 179 -4.95 -4.94 -13.19
CA GLY A 179 -5.55 -3.60 -13.11
C GLY A 179 -6.51 -3.50 -11.91
N ALA A 180 -6.87 -2.28 -11.50
CA ALA A 180 -7.72 -2.02 -10.34
C ALA A 180 -9.02 -2.86 -10.29
N LEU A 181 -9.67 -3.06 -11.45
CA LEU A 181 -10.88 -3.87 -11.55
C LEU A 181 -10.62 -5.39 -11.36
N GLY A 182 -9.47 -5.89 -11.82
CA GLY A 182 -9.03 -7.26 -11.57
C GLY A 182 -8.65 -7.47 -10.10
N GLN A 183 -8.08 -6.43 -9.50
CA GLN A 183 -7.73 -6.35 -8.08
C GLN A 183 -8.96 -6.39 -7.17
N TRP A 184 -10.07 -5.73 -7.57
CA TRP A 184 -11.36 -5.81 -6.87
C TRP A 184 -11.91 -7.24 -6.85
N ARG A 185 -11.77 -7.96 -7.97
CA ARG A 185 -12.28 -9.32 -8.13
C ARG A 185 -11.52 -10.35 -7.29
N SER A 186 -10.20 -10.17 -7.11
CA SER A 186 -9.34 -11.10 -6.37
C SER A 186 -9.43 -10.99 -4.84
N LEU A 187 -10.08 -9.96 -4.29
CA LEU A 187 -10.30 -9.85 -2.85
C LEU A 187 -11.16 -11.01 -2.32
N ASN A 188 -10.75 -11.57 -1.18
CA ASN A 188 -11.56 -12.50 -0.39
C ASN A 188 -12.84 -11.80 0.12
N PHE A 189 -13.87 -12.58 0.44
CA PHE A 189 -15.17 -12.04 0.86
C PHE A 189 -15.06 -11.08 2.05
N GLY A 190 -14.27 -11.43 3.07
CA GLY A 190 -14.01 -10.56 4.23
C GLY A 190 -13.49 -9.18 3.81
N ASN A 191 -12.49 -9.12 2.93
CA ASN A 191 -11.93 -7.85 2.48
C ASN A 191 -12.89 -7.06 1.58
N LYS A 192 -13.79 -7.72 0.84
CA LYS A 192 -14.86 -7.06 0.08
C LYS A 192 -15.87 -6.40 1.02
N VAL A 193 -16.24 -7.07 2.11
CA VAL A 193 -17.13 -6.52 3.15
C VAL A 193 -16.48 -5.34 3.84
N THR A 194 -15.21 -5.44 4.26
CA THR A 194 -14.49 -4.32 4.90
C THR A 194 -14.43 -3.09 4.00
N VAL A 195 -14.09 -3.26 2.72
CA VAL A 195 -14.05 -2.13 1.77
C VAL A 195 -15.44 -1.54 1.55
N ALA A 196 -16.49 -2.35 1.46
CA ALA A 196 -17.87 -1.86 1.35
C ALA A 196 -18.31 -1.10 2.61
N VAL A 197 -17.94 -1.56 3.81
CA VAL A 197 -18.22 -0.88 5.08
C VAL A 197 -17.48 0.44 5.15
N VAL A 198 -16.20 0.50 4.77
CA VAL A 198 -15.43 1.76 4.73
C VAL A 198 -16.04 2.73 3.72
N ILE A 199 -16.37 2.29 2.51
CA ILE A 199 -17.02 3.13 1.49
C ILE A 199 -18.38 3.66 1.98
N LEU A 200 -19.13 2.87 2.76
CA LEU A 200 -20.40 3.30 3.35
C LEU A 200 -20.20 4.22 4.56
N MET A 201 -19.18 4.03 5.39
CA MET A 201 -18.89 4.83 6.59
C MET A 201 -18.23 6.18 6.27
N VAL A 202 -17.39 6.25 5.25
CA VAL A 202 -16.69 7.48 4.82
C VAL A 202 -17.66 8.64 4.56
N PRO A 203 -18.78 8.50 3.82
CA PRO A 203 -19.74 9.60 3.69
C PRO A 203 -20.37 10.00 5.02
N PHE A 204 -20.54 9.08 5.99
CA PHE A 204 -21.03 9.45 7.34
C PHE A 204 -20.00 10.24 8.15
N MET A 205 -18.69 9.96 8.02
CA MET A 205 -17.66 10.76 8.68
C MET A 205 -17.46 12.16 8.07
N PHE A 206 -17.88 12.36 6.82
CA PHE A 206 -17.86 13.69 6.17
C PHE A 206 -19.18 14.45 6.28
N ILE A 207 -20.29 13.82 6.72
CA ILE A 207 -21.55 14.52 7.00
C ILE A 207 -21.42 15.45 8.22
N ASP A 208 -20.60 15.11 9.21
CA ASP A 208 -20.31 15.99 10.36
C ASP A 208 -19.48 17.24 9.98
N TYR A 209 -18.86 17.26 8.79
CA TYR A 209 -18.03 18.38 8.31
C TYR A 209 -18.81 19.39 7.45
N ILE A 210 -20.10 19.14 7.15
CA ILE A 210 -20.99 20.04 6.41
C ILE A 210 -22.20 20.43 7.26
N ILE A 211 -22.04 20.48 8.59
CA ILE A 211 -22.98 21.22 9.45
C ILE A 211 -22.30 22.56 9.74
N PRO A 212 -22.79 23.69 9.20
CA PRO A 212 -22.26 24.99 9.57
C PRO A 212 -22.48 25.17 11.08
N GLN A 213 -21.39 25.27 11.83
CA GLN A 213 -21.43 25.66 13.23
C GLN A 213 -22.14 27.01 13.30
N TYR A 214 -23.33 27.03 13.90
CA TYR A 214 -24.05 28.27 14.20
C TYR A 214 -23.12 29.11 15.09
N GLU A 215 -22.47 30.12 14.51
CA GLU A 215 -21.69 31.09 15.28
C GLU A 215 -22.64 31.76 16.27
N ARG A 216 -22.43 31.48 17.57
CA ARG A 216 -23.11 32.19 18.65
C ARG A 216 -22.51 33.60 18.74
N PHE A 217 -23.02 34.49 17.90
CA PHE A 217 -22.74 35.91 18.03
C PHE A 217 -23.36 36.43 19.32
N CYS A 218 -22.52 36.78 20.29
CA CYS A 218 -22.88 37.59 21.43
C CYS A 218 -23.35 38.96 20.93
N THR A 219 -24.67 39.17 20.83
CA THR A 219 -25.24 40.49 20.53
C THR A 219 -25.37 41.28 21.84
N PRO A 220 -24.70 42.43 22.00
CA PRO A 220 -24.91 43.27 23.16
C PRO A 220 -26.34 43.82 23.16
N ARG A 221 -27.04 43.65 24.28
CA ARG A 221 -28.40 44.16 24.47
C ARG A 221 -28.33 45.66 24.72
N THR A 222 -28.47 46.47 23.66
CA THR A 222 -28.67 47.92 23.80
C THR A 222 -30.13 48.17 24.17
N SER A 223 -30.39 48.40 25.45
CA SER A 223 -31.64 49.01 25.90
C SER A 223 -31.60 50.50 25.56
N VAL A 224 -32.30 50.92 24.49
CA VAL A 224 -32.70 52.32 24.30
C VAL A 224 -34.10 52.37 23.67
N THR A 225 -34.96 53.09 24.38
CA THR A 225 -36.33 53.54 24.09
C THR A 225 -36.45 54.36 22.80
N GLY A 226 -37.53 54.20 22.03
CA GLY A 226 -38.07 55.29 21.17
C GLY A 226 -38.48 54.99 19.72
N THR A 227 -39.80 54.94 19.48
CA THR A 227 -40.57 55.69 18.46
C THR A 227 -40.47 55.37 16.94
N THR A 228 -41.51 54.64 16.43
CA THR A 228 -42.29 54.76 15.15
C THR A 228 -41.65 54.64 13.72
N PRO A 229 -42.47 54.29 12.68
CA PRO A 229 -42.04 53.50 11.51
C PRO A 229 -42.17 54.20 10.13
N ARG A 230 -41.43 53.71 9.11
CA ARG A 230 -41.83 53.66 7.67
C ARG A 230 -40.74 52.92 6.86
N ALA A 231 -40.98 51.73 6.29
CA ALA A 231 -41.65 51.38 5.02
C ALA A 231 -40.77 51.52 3.74
N VAL A 232 -40.74 50.42 2.98
CA VAL A 232 -40.80 50.32 1.50
C VAL A 232 -39.51 50.01 0.70
N THR A 233 -39.58 48.82 0.05
CA THR A 233 -39.01 48.33 -1.23
C THR A 233 -37.52 48.01 -1.41
N SER A 234 -37.28 46.72 -1.66
CA SER A 234 -36.23 46.10 -2.50
C SER A 234 -36.38 46.48 -4.00
N PRO A 235 -35.62 45.92 -4.98
CA PRO A 235 -34.44 45.03 -4.93
C PRO A 235 -33.33 45.40 -5.96
N SER A 236 -32.38 44.47 -6.17
CA SER A 236 -31.52 44.28 -7.37
C SER A 236 -30.21 45.11 -7.43
N THR A 237 -29.07 44.65 -7.93
CA THR A 237 -28.53 43.34 -8.35
C THR A 237 -27.02 43.56 -8.60
N SER A 238 -26.20 42.54 -8.32
CA SER A 238 -24.89 42.25 -8.94
C SER A 238 -23.71 43.25 -8.84
N THR A 239 -22.58 42.79 -8.31
CA THR A 239 -21.40 42.29 -9.06
C THR A 239 -20.11 42.56 -8.28
N SER A 240 -19.25 41.53 -8.31
CA SER A 240 -17.89 41.39 -7.77
C SER A 240 -17.00 42.62 -7.64
N THR A 241 -16.24 42.69 -6.54
CA THR A 241 -14.79 42.98 -6.56
C THR A 241 -14.13 42.68 -5.21
N THR A 242 -13.14 41.79 -5.19
CA THR A 242 -12.05 41.76 -4.19
C THR A 242 -11.11 42.94 -4.47
N PRO A 243 -10.47 43.58 -3.46
CA PRO A 243 -9.21 43.05 -2.95
C PRO A 243 -8.79 43.39 -1.50
N SER A 244 -7.80 42.61 -1.02
CA SER A 244 -6.72 42.94 -0.06
C SER A 244 -7.02 43.46 1.36
N THR A 245 -6.76 42.56 2.32
CA THR A 245 -5.80 42.71 3.44
C THR A 245 -5.81 43.99 4.28
N ALA A 246 -6.40 43.91 5.49
CA ALA A 246 -5.92 44.62 6.68
C ALA A 246 -6.55 44.00 7.95
N LEU A 247 -5.71 43.45 8.84
CA LEU A 247 -6.08 43.20 10.24
C LEU A 247 -6.13 44.53 11.00
N PRO A 248 -7.08 44.69 11.94
CA PRO A 248 -6.80 45.40 13.17
C PRO A 248 -6.76 44.40 14.33
N SER A 249 -5.62 44.39 15.00
CA SER A 249 -5.50 44.00 16.40
C SER A 249 -6.52 44.77 17.24
N ASP A 250 -7.26 44.07 18.09
CA ASP A 250 -7.18 44.29 19.54
C ASP A 250 -8.07 43.32 20.33
N GLU A 251 -7.46 42.88 21.42
CA GLU A 251 -8.06 42.65 22.73
C GLU A 251 -8.39 41.22 23.19
N VAL A 252 -7.69 40.89 24.28
CA VAL A 252 -7.68 39.65 25.06
C VAL A 252 -9.02 39.46 25.77
N THR A 253 -9.54 38.23 25.76
CA THR A 253 -10.58 37.78 26.69
C THR A 253 -10.04 36.65 27.56
N SER A 254 -9.85 36.92 28.85
CA SER A 254 -9.61 35.87 29.85
C SER A 254 -10.93 35.17 30.14
N GLN A 255 -10.99 33.85 29.96
CA GLN A 255 -12.10 33.01 30.43
C GLN A 255 -11.90 32.66 31.91
N ASN A 256 -12.97 32.73 32.69
CA ASN A 256 -13.14 31.82 33.82
C ASN A 256 -14.23 30.79 33.46
N ASP A 257 -14.29 29.70 34.21
CA ASP A 257 -15.13 28.52 33.94
C ASP A 257 -16.65 28.77 33.94
N THR A 258 -17.09 30.02 34.15
CA THR A 258 -18.50 30.42 34.22
C THR A 258 -19.01 31.23 33.03
N GLN A 259 -18.23 31.36 31.95
CA GLN A 259 -18.66 31.99 30.67
C GLN A 259 -19.35 33.37 30.81
N THR A 260 -18.95 34.18 31.79
CA THR A 260 -19.49 35.54 31.95
C THR A 260 -18.52 36.57 31.37
N CYS A 261 -18.94 37.27 30.32
CA CYS A 261 -18.13 38.31 29.67
C CYS A 261 -18.31 39.65 30.40
N TYR A 262 -17.22 40.23 30.89
CA TYR A 262 -17.20 41.58 31.46
C TYR A 262 -16.40 42.51 30.54
N ARG A 263 -16.95 43.69 30.24
CA ARG A 263 -16.21 44.75 29.55
C ARG A 263 -15.32 45.46 30.56
N ARG A 264 -14.01 45.18 30.56
CA ARG A 264 -13.05 45.91 31.38
C ARG A 264 -12.69 47.21 30.65
N ARG A 265 -12.83 48.38 31.31
CA ARG A 265 -12.29 49.64 30.76
C ARG A 265 -10.78 49.63 30.99
N ILE A 266 -9.99 49.51 29.92
CA ILE A 266 -8.57 49.86 29.99
C ILE A 266 -8.46 51.38 29.82
N TYR A 267 -8.09 52.08 30.89
CA TYR A 267 -7.56 53.44 30.79
C TYR A 267 -6.15 53.35 30.21
N GLY A 268 -6.02 53.52 28.90
CA GLY A 268 -4.74 53.73 28.23
C GLY A 268 -4.39 55.21 28.26
N GLY A 269 -3.48 55.60 29.15
CA GLY A 269 -2.89 56.93 29.18
C GLY A 269 -1.69 57.05 28.22
N GLY A 270 -1.55 58.25 27.64
CA GLY A 270 -0.35 58.76 26.95
C GLY A 270 -0.32 58.43 25.46
N GLY A 271 -0.11 59.35 24.51
CA GLY A 271 0.33 60.74 24.57
C GLY A 271 1.15 61.03 23.32
N GLY A 272 0.84 62.11 22.60
CA GLY A 272 1.78 62.78 21.69
C GLY A 272 1.33 62.96 20.23
N GLY A 273 0.99 64.21 19.86
CA GLY A 273 1.26 64.71 18.50
C GLY A 273 0.23 65.64 17.86
N ALA A 274 0.20 66.93 18.24
CA ALA A 274 -0.23 68.00 17.34
C ALA A 274 0.43 69.34 17.69
N GLY A 275 1.30 69.82 16.79
CA GLY A 275 1.36 71.22 16.35
C GLY A 275 2.12 72.25 17.19
N LYS A 276 3.42 72.43 16.91
CA LYS A 276 4.01 73.59 16.19
C LYS A 276 5.53 73.53 16.27
#